data_AF-A0A1G7VXD9-F1
#
_entry.id   AF-A0A1G7VXD9-F1
#
_cell.length_a   1.000
_cell.length_b   1.000
_cell.length_c   1.000
_cell.angle_alpha   90.00
_cell.angle_beta   90.00
_cell.angle_gamma   90.00
#
_symmetry.space_group_name_H-M   'P 1'
#
loop_
_entity.id
_entity.type
_entity.pdbx_description
1 polymer ?
#
loop_
_entity_poly.entity_id
_entity_poly.type
_entity_poly.pdbx_seq_one_letter_code
_entity_poly.pdbx_strand_id
1 'polypeptide(L)'
;MRHFLFDHVPKSIKKYDSLAMETRFIINISLQGPAGKITYGKFSLGNDKKEASEIFSQLKGSAEETPGCSLKIEFVEEMMELPILTGAINCNLEELKENIAIISKEIFRIAHLENGNIDGEYGLSL
;
A
#
# COMPACT_ATOMS: atom_id res chain seq x y z
N MET A 1 26.02 -30.66 38.20
CA MET A 1 26.59 -30.76 36.83
C MET A 1 25.63 -31.57 35.96
N ARG A 2 24.76 -30.90 35.20
CA ARG A 2 24.00 -31.53 34.10
C ARG A 2 24.28 -30.69 32.85
N HIS A 3 25.10 -31.25 31.97
CA HIS A 3 25.32 -30.77 30.62
C HIS A 3 24.00 -30.94 29.85
N PHE A 4 23.35 -29.83 29.51
CA PHE A 4 22.26 -29.84 28.54
C PHE A 4 22.88 -29.83 27.14
N LEU A 5 22.77 -30.96 26.43
CA LEU A 5 22.96 -31.02 24.99
C LEU A 5 21.67 -30.51 24.34
N PHE A 6 21.66 -29.23 23.98
CA PHE A 6 20.73 -28.67 22.98
C PHE A 6 21.52 -28.33 21.72
N ASP A 7 22.09 -29.35 21.10
CA ASP A 7 22.50 -29.26 19.70
C ASP A 7 21.58 -30.19 18.92
N HIS A 8 21.16 -29.73 17.74
CA HIS A 8 20.22 -30.36 16.79
C HIS A 8 18.79 -29.81 16.80
N VAL A 9 18.68 -28.49 16.70
CA VAL A 9 17.53 -27.87 16.01
C VAL A 9 17.71 -28.11 14.50
N PRO A 10 16.77 -28.76 13.80
CA PRO A 10 16.91 -29.04 12.37
C PRO A 10 16.93 -27.75 11.53
N LYS A 11 17.83 -27.70 10.53
CA LYS A 11 18.05 -26.55 9.63
C LYS A 11 16.81 -26.08 8.86
N SER A 12 15.75 -26.89 8.80
CA SER A 12 14.45 -26.55 8.18
C SER A 12 13.65 -25.51 8.97
N ILE A 13 13.93 -25.30 10.26
CA ILE A 13 13.19 -24.35 11.11
C ILE A 13 13.74 -22.92 10.96
N LYS A 14 15.01 -22.75 10.56
CA LYS A 14 15.61 -21.42 10.35
C LYS A 14 15.15 -20.69 9.08
N LYS A 15 14.34 -21.32 8.21
CA LYS A 15 13.79 -20.69 7.00
C LYS A 15 12.44 -20.00 7.24
N TYR A 16 11.76 -20.31 8.36
CA TYR A 16 10.47 -19.71 8.71
C TYR A 16 10.59 -18.56 9.71
N ASP A 17 11.78 -18.35 10.28
CA ASP A 17 12.05 -17.30 11.28
C ASP A 17 12.33 -15.92 10.65
N SER A 18 12.22 -15.79 9.31
CA SER A 18 12.34 -14.52 8.59
C SER A 18 11.11 -14.13 7.77
N LEU A 19 9.98 -14.81 7.94
CA LEU A 19 8.68 -14.29 7.50
C LEU A 19 8.18 -13.34 8.58
N ALA A 20 8.83 -12.17 8.71
CA ALA A 20 8.12 -11.04 9.27
C ALA A 20 6.85 -10.88 8.41
N MET A 21 5.67 -10.86 9.05
CA MET A 21 4.41 -10.59 8.36
C MET A 21 4.43 -9.14 7.89
N GLU A 22 5.14 -8.89 6.78
CA GLU A 22 5.26 -7.56 6.21
C GLU A 22 3.91 -7.20 5.57
N THR A 23 3.15 -6.44 6.33
CA THR A 23 1.92 -5.80 5.85
C THR A 23 2.33 -4.54 5.11
N ARG A 24 1.84 -4.37 3.89
CA ARG A 24 2.08 -3.16 3.09
C ARG A 24 0.77 -2.44 2.83
N PHE A 25 0.81 -1.12 2.91
CA PHE A 25 -0.33 -0.26 2.60
C PHE A 25 -0.11 0.43 1.27
N ILE A 26 -1.11 0.34 0.40
CA ILE A 26 -1.01 0.74 -1.01
C ILE A 26 -2.20 1.62 -1.37
N ILE A 27 -1.95 2.70 -2.12
CA ILE A 27 -2.99 3.42 -2.86
C ILE A 27 -2.94 2.99 -4.33
N ASN A 28 -4.06 2.50 -4.85
CA ASN A 28 -4.25 2.28 -6.29
C ASN A 28 -5.13 3.38 -6.88
N ILE A 29 -4.78 3.82 -8.08
CA ILE A 29 -5.60 4.73 -8.88
C ILE A 29 -6.01 4.01 -10.16
N SER A 30 -7.31 4.04 -10.41
CA SER A 30 -7.90 3.30 -11.51
C SER A 30 -9.00 4.08 -12.22
N LEU A 31 -9.18 3.76 -13.50
CA LEU A 31 -10.36 4.13 -14.26
C LEU A 31 -11.32 2.94 -14.23
N GLN A 32 -12.51 3.14 -13.65
CA GLN A 32 -13.57 2.15 -13.64
C GLN A 32 -14.60 2.50 -14.71
N GLY A 33 -14.99 1.53 -15.54
CA GLY A 33 -16.02 1.70 -16.55
C GLY A 33 -16.76 0.39 -16.84
N PRO A 34 -17.70 0.38 -17.80
CA PRO A 34 -18.53 -0.79 -18.10
C PRO A 34 -17.74 -2.04 -18.51
N ALA A 35 -16.56 -1.85 -19.12
CA ALA A 35 -15.68 -2.94 -19.55
C ALA A 35 -14.77 -3.49 -18.42
N GLY A 36 -14.81 -2.90 -17.23
CA GLY A 36 -13.99 -3.29 -16.08
C GLY A 36 -13.18 -2.15 -15.50
N LYS A 37 -12.09 -2.50 -14.81
CA LYS A 37 -11.19 -1.59 -14.10
C LYS A 37 -9.81 -1.62 -14.74
N ILE A 38 -9.22 -0.44 -14.97
CA ILE A 38 -7.83 -0.28 -15.40
C ILE A 38 -7.09 0.49 -14.32
N THR A 39 -6.18 -0.17 -13.61
CA THR A 39 -5.27 0.50 -12.66
C THR A 39 -4.11 1.11 -13.43
N TYR A 40 -3.87 2.41 -13.25
CA TYR A 40 -2.79 3.14 -13.92
C TYR A 40 -1.85 3.87 -12.95
N GLY A 41 -2.14 3.82 -11.65
CA GLY A 41 -1.26 4.30 -10.60
C GLY A 41 -1.26 3.36 -9.40
N LYS A 42 -0.08 3.12 -8.82
CA LYS A 42 0.12 2.32 -7.61
C LYS A 42 1.19 3.00 -6.76
N PHE A 43 0.87 3.30 -5.51
CA PHE A 43 1.75 3.99 -4.58
C PHE A 43 1.86 3.20 -3.29
N SER A 44 3.08 2.93 -2.83
CA SER A 44 3.33 2.31 -1.51
C SER A 44 3.37 3.40 -0.43
N LEU A 45 2.74 3.13 0.71
CA LEU A 45 2.73 3.99 1.91
C LEU A 45 3.52 3.38 3.07
N GLY A 46 4.24 2.27 2.85
CA GLY A 46 4.97 1.56 3.90
C GLY A 46 4.11 0.56 4.68
N ASN A 47 4.47 0.32 5.94
CA ASN A 47 3.90 -0.73 6.80
C ASN A 47 3.18 -0.21 8.07
N ASP A 48 3.19 1.11 8.32
CA ASP A 48 2.44 1.71 9.43
C ASP A 48 0.98 1.94 9.03
N LYS A 49 0.08 1.14 9.61
CA LYS A 49 -1.37 1.21 9.36
C LYS A 49 -1.97 2.57 9.70
N LYS A 50 -1.54 3.17 10.81
CA LYS A 50 -2.11 4.41 11.32
C LYS A 50 -1.72 5.55 10.39
N GLU A 51 -0.44 5.67 10.06
CA GLU A 51 0.07 6.67 9.12
C GLU A 51 -0.59 6.52 7.74
N ALA A 52 -0.66 5.30 7.20
CA ALA A 52 -1.29 5.06 5.91
C ALA A 52 -2.79 5.40 5.90
N SER A 53 -3.52 5.10 6.98
CA SER A 53 -4.93 5.46 7.13
C SER A 53 -5.13 6.97 7.25
N GLU A 54 -4.24 7.66 7.95
CA GLU A 54 -4.24 9.13 8.07
C GLU A 54 -3.98 9.79 6.71
N ILE A 55 -3.05 9.27 5.91
CA ILE A 55 -2.80 9.74 4.53
C ILE A 55 -4.06 9.56 3.67
N PHE A 56 -4.66 8.37 3.68
CA PHE A 56 -5.87 8.11 2.88
C PHE A 56 -7.04 9.03 3.30
N SER A 57 -7.18 9.32 4.59
CA SER A 57 -8.25 10.18 5.10
C SER A 57 -8.17 11.65 4.63
N GLN A 58 -7.00 12.09 4.15
CA GLN A 58 -6.80 13.44 3.62
C GLN A 58 -7.25 13.58 2.16
N LEU A 59 -7.44 12.46 1.46
CA LEU A 59 -7.79 12.46 0.05
C LEU A 59 -9.22 12.95 -0.17
N LYS A 60 -9.41 13.62 -1.31
CA LYS A 60 -10.66 14.20 -1.77
C LYS A 60 -11.43 13.23 -2.65
N GLY A 61 -12.73 13.17 -2.44
CA GLY A 61 -13.64 12.33 -3.20
C GLY A 61 -14.83 11.91 -2.36
N SER A 62 -15.63 11.01 -2.91
CA SER A 62 -16.83 10.47 -2.28
C SER A 62 -16.79 8.94 -2.24
N ALA A 63 -17.28 8.37 -1.14
CA ALA A 63 -17.52 6.93 -1.05
C ALA A 63 -18.79 6.49 -1.82
N GLU A 64 -19.61 7.44 -2.27
CA GLU A 64 -20.81 7.15 -3.04
C GLU A 64 -20.45 6.56 -4.40
N GLU A 65 -21.20 5.56 -4.83
CA GLU A 65 -21.05 4.99 -6.16
C GLU A 65 -21.49 6.00 -7.22
N THR A 66 -20.56 6.41 -8.08
CA THR A 66 -20.87 7.20 -9.27
C THR A 66 -21.22 6.28 -10.44
N PRO A 67 -22.41 6.44 -11.06
CA PRO A 67 -22.78 5.65 -12.23
C PRO A 67 -21.91 5.99 -13.44
N GLY A 68 -21.52 4.96 -14.20
CA GLY A 68 -20.76 5.12 -15.45
C GLY A 68 -19.24 5.00 -15.26
N CYS A 69 -18.49 5.86 -15.96
CA CYS A 69 -17.04 5.89 -15.87
C CYS A 69 -16.58 6.80 -14.72
N SER A 70 -15.72 6.30 -13.83
CA SER A 70 -15.23 7.05 -12.67
C SER A 70 -13.73 6.85 -12.44
N LEU A 71 -13.07 7.89 -11.95
CA LEU A 71 -11.73 7.79 -11.41
C LEU A 71 -11.84 7.33 -9.96
N LYS A 72 -11.19 6.22 -9.64
CA LYS A 72 -11.33 5.56 -8.36
C LYS A 72 -9.96 5.42 -7.69
N ILE A 73 -9.91 5.81 -6.43
CA ILE A 73 -8.77 5.64 -5.55
C ILE A 73 -9.13 4.57 -4.53
N GLU A 74 -8.31 3.53 -4.46
CA GLU A 74 -8.51 2.39 -3.56
C GLU A 74 -7.35 2.34 -2.55
N PHE A 75 -7.69 2.19 -1.28
CA PHE A 75 -6.76 1.89 -0.20
C PHE A 75 -6.73 0.39 0.04
N VAL A 76 -5.54 -0.20 -0.06
CA VAL A 76 -5.33 -1.64 -0.02
C VAL A 76 -4.31 -1.98 1.06
N GLU A 77 -4.68 -2.90 1.93
CA GLU A 77 -3.79 -3.58 2.86
C GLU A 77 -3.36 -4.90 2.21
N GLU A 78 -2.08 -5.05 1.91
CA GLU A 78 -1.51 -6.26 1.30
C GLU A 78 -0.78 -7.05 2.38
N MET A 79 -1.33 -8.22 2.72
CA MET A 79 -0.74 -9.16 3.67
C MET A 79 -0.47 -10.47 2.95
N MET A 80 0.77 -10.96 2.97
CA MET A 80 1.14 -12.21 2.27
C MET A 80 0.70 -12.21 0.80
N GLU A 81 0.90 -11.10 0.09
CA GLU A 81 0.49 -10.90 -1.31
C GLU A 81 -1.04 -10.98 -1.56
N LEU A 82 -1.86 -11.04 -0.51
CA LEU A 82 -3.31 -10.98 -0.60
C LEU A 82 -3.77 -9.53 -0.43
N PRO A 83 -4.31 -8.89 -1.48
CA PRO A 83 -4.82 -7.53 -1.38
C PRO A 83 -6.18 -7.52 -0.70
N ILE A 84 -6.30 -6.76 0.38
CA ILE A 84 -7.55 -6.49 1.09
C ILE A 84 -7.91 -5.03 0.84
N LEU A 85 -9.03 -4.80 0.15
CA LEU A 85 -9.57 -3.45 -0.04
C LEU A 85 -10.08 -2.93 1.30
N THR A 86 -9.42 -1.90 1.84
CA THR A 86 -9.75 -1.29 3.14
C THR A 86 -10.49 0.03 3.00
N GLY A 87 -10.45 0.66 1.82
CA GLY A 87 -11.21 1.87 1.52
C GLY A 87 -11.26 2.16 0.03
N ALA A 88 -12.27 2.91 -0.41
CA ALA A 88 -12.35 3.40 -1.78
C ALA A 88 -13.10 4.72 -1.85
N ILE A 89 -12.63 5.61 -2.71
CA ILE A 89 -13.31 6.87 -3.04
C ILE A 89 -13.33 7.05 -4.56
N ASN A 90 -14.43 7.60 -5.07
CA ASN A 90 -14.53 8.13 -6.42
C ASN A 90 -14.13 9.60 -6.39
N CYS A 91 -13.43 10.05 -7.42
CA CYS A 91 -13.00 11.44 -7.54
C CYS A 91 -13.19 11.92 -8.99
N ASN A 92 -13.25 13.24 -9.16
CA ASN A 92 -13.13 13.88 -10.46
C ASN A 92 -11.66 14.24 -10.77
N LEU A 93 -11.39 14.80 -11.95
CA LEU A 93 -10.02 15.11 -12.37
C LEU A 93 -9.34 16.18 -11.52
N GLU A 94 -10.08 17.17 -11.03
CA GLU A 94 -9.53 18.24 -10.18
C GLU A 94 -9.15 17.68 -8.79
N GLU A 95 -10.03 16.87 -8.21
CA GLU A 95 -9.76 16.13 -6.98
C GLU A 95 -8.58 15.16 -7.15
N LEU A 96 -8.49 14.46 -8.29
CA LEU A 96 -7.35 13.59 -8.58
C LEU A 96 -6.03 14.37 -8.59
N LYS A 97 -5.99 15.56 -9.22
CA LYS A 97 -4.79 16.41 -9.22
C LYS A 97 -4.37 16.78 -7.80
N GLU A 98 -5.32 17.17 -6.95
CA GLU A 98 -5.06 17.45 -5.53
C GLU A 98 -4.56 16.20 -4.79
N ASN A 99 -5.21 15.06 -5.00
CA ASN A 99 -4.85 13.79 -4.38
C ASN A 99 -3.44 13.35 -4.75
N ILE A 100 -3.03 13.46 -6.02
CA ILE A 100 -1.67 13.17 -6.45
C ILE A 100 -0.66 14.07 -5.73
N ALA A 101 -0.97 15.35 -5.53
CA ALA A 101 -0.10 16.27 -4.80
C ALA A 101 0.04 15.86 -3.32
N ILE A 102 -1.07 15.49 -2.65
CA ILE A 102 -1.08 14.99 -1.27
C ILE A 102 -0.25 13.71 -1.16
N ILE A 103 -0.52 12.70 -2.01
CA ILE A 103 0.18 11.41 -2.04
C ILE A 103 1.68 11.62 -2.23
N SER A 104 2.06 12.44 -3.22
CA SER A 104 3.46 12.70 -3.55
C SER A 104 4.19 13.38 -2.38
N LYS A 105 3.55 14.33 -1.70
CA LYS A 105 4.10 15.01 -0.53
C LYS A 105 4.33 14.04 0.63
N GLU A 106 3.37 13.16 0.90
CA GLU A 106 3.46 12.21 2.01
C GLU A 106 4.47 11.09 1.74
N ILE A 107 4.55 10.59 0.50
CA ILE A 107 5.62 9.66 0.10
C ILE A 107 6.99 10.30 0.28
N PHE A 108 7.16 11.57 -0.12
CA PHE A 108 8.41 12.28 0.09
C PHE A 108 8.75 12.45 1.58
N ARG A 109 7.74 12.73 2.43
CA ARG A 109 7.91 12.83 3.88
C ARG A 109 8.35 11.49 4.48
N ILE A 110 7.69 10.39 4.12
CA ILE A 110 8.04 9.03 4.59
C ILE A 110 9.47 8.69 4.19
N ALA A 111 9.81 8.83 2.91
CA ALA A 111 11.14 8.53 2.40
C ALA A 111 12.23 9.33 3.13
N HIS A 112 11.95 10.58 3.53
CA HIS A 112 12.90 11.38 4.30
C HIS A 112 13.03 10.94 5.76
N LEU A 113 11.93 10.48 6.38
CA LEU A 113 11.95 9.95 7.76
C LEU A 113 12.66 8.60 7.86
N GLU A 114 12.61 7.79 6.80
CA GLU A 114 13.29 6.48 6.69
C GLU A 114 14.77 6.61 6.25
N ASN A 115 15.39 7.78 6.43
CA ASN A 115 16.76 8.09 6.00
C ASN A 115 17.03 7.90 4.50
N GLY A 116 16.00 8.02 3.64
CA GLY A 116 16.14 7.90 2.20
C GLY A 116 16.23 6.46 1.67
N ASN A 117 15.99 5.45 2.51
CA ASN A 117 15.88 4.06 2.07
C ASN A 117 14.51 3.84 1.42
N ILE A 118 14.41 4.19 0.14
CA ILE A 118 13.29 3.76 -0.70
C ILE A 118 13.61 2.35 -1.21
N ASP A 119 12.93 1.33 -0.67
CA ASP A 119 13.05 -0.03 -1.18
C ASP A 119 12.45 -0.07 -2.60
N GLY A 120 13.34 0.07 -3.59
CA GLY A 120 13.05 0.35 -4.99
C GLY A 120 12.46 -0.82 -5.78
N GLU A 121 11.46 -1.52 -5.26
CA GLU A 121 10.75 -2.57 -5.99
C GLU A 121 9.52 -2.06 -6.78
N TYR A 122 9.35 -0.74 -6.88
CA TYR A 122 8.24 -0.12 -7.61
C TYR A 122 8.76 0.65 -8.82
N GLY A 123 9.12 -0.10 -9.86
CA GLY A 123 9.32 0.47 -11.18
C GLY A 123 8.06 1.20 -11.65
N LEU A 124 8.16 2.51 -11.81
CA LEU A 124 7.26 3.28 -12.66
C LEU A 124 7.32 2.67 -14.06
N SER A 125 6.31 1.88 -14.42
CA SER A 125 6.06 1.54 -15.81
C SER A 125 5.41 2.78 -16.43
N LEU A 126 6.23 3.68 -16.98
CA LEU A 126 5.76 4.70 -17.93
C LEU A 126 5.57 4.07 -19.30
#